data_AF-A0A9D8SQ24-F1
#
_entry.id   AF-A0A9D8SQ24-F1
#
_cell.length_a   1.000
_cell.length_b   1.000
_cell.length_c   1.000
_cell.angle_alpha   90.00
_cell.angle_beta   90.00
_cell.angle_gamma   90.00
#
_symmetry.space_group_name_H-M   'P 1'
#
loop_
_entity.id
_entity.type
_entity.pdbx_description
1 polymer ?
#
loop_
_entity_poly.entity_id
_entity_poly.type
_entity_poly.pdbx_seq_one_letter_code
_entity_poly.pdbx_strand_id
1 'polypeptide(L)'
;MSTFSVFRRNKKSFLGVLGVLTMLSFVFIPTLEQFNRNFISVDQTVLTSKFGKMSQGQLETIRQKQGAVYMVFDPNFRGLSDDIILTNWVKARLAEEMGLVVADSEIREFIGQRFESKEAYLEALRENKMGSSAFEEGLIDIILAEKYSQYQFYGQRSPYGIAFGSTIFPVTVQRQWNAFCKTHRTAALDVVPVTAESCLAKTAEPTEAEVKAFFEQYKNTLPAPENGTIGFKIPMKMTVNYFVYEM
;
A
#
# COMPACT_ATOMS: atom_id res chain seq x y z
N MET A 1 65.17 16.36 -34.29
CA MET A 1 65.43 16.63 -32.85
C MET A 1 64.64 15.63 -32.03
N SER A 2 65.29 14.85 -31.17
CA SER A 2 64.61 13.80 -30.38
C SER A 2 63.91 14.40 -29.16
N THR A 3 62.60 14.13 -29.03
CA THR A 3 61.68 14.61 -27.98
C THR A 3 62.12 14.23 -26.56
N PHE A 4 62.99 13.22 -26.43
CA PHE A 4 63.51 12.73 -25.14
C PHE A 4 64.75 13.48 -24.63
N SER A 5 65.33 14.39 -25.42
CA SER A 5 66.51 15.17 -25.01
C SER A 5 66.22 16.11 -23.84
N VAL A 6 65.04 16.75 -23.84
CA VAL A 6 64.57 17.65 -22.77
C VAL A 6 64.35 16.89 -21.46
N PHE A 7 63.78 15.69 -21.55
CA PHE A 7 63.54 14.81 -20.39
C PHE A 7 64.85 14.37 -19.73
N ARG A 8 65.84 13.99 -20.54
CA ARG A 8 67.14 13.53 -20.03
C ARG A 8 67.95 14.67 -19.40
N ARG A 9 67.83 15.89 -19.91
CA ARG A 9 68.49 17.09 -19.38
C ARG A 9 67.97 17.49 -18.00
N ASN A 10 66.67 17.33 -17.76
CA ASN A 10 66.00 17.79 -16.54
C ASN A 10 65.54 16.64 -15.61
N LYS A 11 66.15 15.45 -15.71
CA LYS A 11 65.73 14.23 -15.01
C LYS A 11 65.55 14.41 -13.50
N LYS A 12 66.44 15.18 -12.84
CA LYS A 12 66.36 15.43 -11.39
C LYS A 12 65.20 16.33 -11.01
N SER A 13 64.96 17.40 -11.77
CA SER A 13 63.84 18.33 -11.55
C SER A 13 62.51 17.64 -11.81
N PHE A 14 62.40 16.81 -12.85
CA PHE A 14 61.20 16.02 -13.11
C PHE A 14 60.90 15.01 -12.00
N LEU A 15 61.93 14.38 -11.42
CA LEU A 15 61.76 13.45 -10.30
C LEU A 15 61.24 14.17 -9.05
N GLY A 16 61.73 15.39 -8.79
CA GLY A 16 61.23 16.24 -7.70
C GLY A 16 59.76 16.64 -7.91
N VAL A 17 59.41 17.09 -9.11
CA VAL A 17 58.01 17.46 -9.45
C VAL A 17 57.09 16.25 -9.31
N LEU A 18 57.50 15.08 -9.82
CA LEU A 18 56.71 13.85 -9.70
C LEU A 18 56.51 13.42 -8.24
N GLY A 19 57.55 13.57 -7.40
CA GLY A 19 57.46 13.30 -5.97
C GLY A 19 56.44 14.21 -5.26
N VAL A 20 56.47 15.51 -5.54
CA VAL A 20 55.48 16.47 -5.00
C VAL A 20 54.07 16.16 -5.50
N LEU A 21 53.91 15.82 -6.78
CA LEU A 21 52.62 15.45 -7.39
C LEU A 21 52.06 14.16 -6.77
N THR A 22 52.92 13.21 -6.44
CA THR A 22 52.54 11.97 -5.76
C THR A 22 52.09 12.26 -4.31
N MET A 23 52.83 13.11 -3.59
CA MET A 23 52.43 13.50 -2.24
C MET A 23 51.12 14.26 -2.21
N LEU A 24 50.89 15.19 -3.14
CA LEU A 24 49.60 15.87 -3.31
C LEU A 24 48.49 14.88 -3.62
N SER A 25 48.73 13.90 -4.50
CA SER A 25 47.74 12.88 -4.82
C SER A 25 47.31 12.09 -3.59
N PHE A 26 48.23 11.69 -2.70
CA PHE A 26 47.87 10.98 -1.46
C PHE A 26 47.06 11.81 -0.46
N VAL A 27 47.21 13.14 -0.47
CA VAL A 27 46.44 14.04 0.41
C VAL A 27 45.05 14.34 -0.17
N PHE A 28 44.95 14.50 -1.49
CA PHE A 28 43.71 14.92 -2.15
C PHE A 28 42.84 13.76 -2.67
N ILE A 29 43.41 12.58 -2.95
CA ILE A 29 42.62 11.41 -3.36
C ILE A 29 41.62 10.99 -2.26
N PRO A 30 42.00 10.87 -0.96
CA PRO A 30 41.04 10.48 0.08
C PRO A 30 39.90 11.49 0.26
N THR A 31 40.17 12.79 0.09
CA THR A 31 39.16 13.85 0.18
C THR A 31 38.26 13.89 -1.06
N LEU A 32 38.81 13.68 -2.25
CA LEU A 32 38.03 13.49 -3.48
C LEU A 32 37.21 12.20 -3.45
N GLU A 33 37.71 11.12 -2.84
CA GLU A 33 36.96 9.87 -2.64
C GLU A 33 35.84 10.03 -1.62
N GLN A 34 36.02 10.84 -0.57
CA GLN A 34 34.93 11.20 0.34
C GLN A 34 33.88 12.07 -0.37
N PHE A 35 34.32 13.01 -1.21
CA PHE A 35 33.43 13.83 -2.00
C PHE A 35 32.66 12.99 -3.04
N ASN A 36 33.32 12.08 -3.75
CA ASN A 36 32.72 11.19 -4.76
C ASN A 36 31.81 10.11 -4.16
N ARG A 37 32.09 9.62 -2.94
CA ARG A 37 31.17 8.73 -2.21
C ARG A 37 29.82 9.38 -1.90
N ASN A 38 29.76 10.70 -1.81
CA ASN A 38 28.50 11.44 -1.64
C ASN A 38 27.71 11.61 -2.96
N PHE A 39 28.31 11.34 -4.13
CA PHE A 39 27.65 11.47 -5.44
C PHE A 39 27.21 10.15 -6.08
N ILE A 40 27.69 9.01 -5.59
CA ILE A 40 27.25 7.67 -6.04
C ILE A 40 26.55 6.97 -4.87
N SER A 41 25.44 7.53 -4.40
CA SER A 41 24.42 6.71 -3.77
C SER A 41 23.68 5.99 -4.89
N VAL A 42 24.02 4.73 -5.16
CA VAL A 42 23.10 3.85 -5.91
C VAL A 42 21.87 3.73 -5.03
N ASP A 43 20.85 4.55 -5.31
CA ASP A 43 19.64 4.61 -4.52
C ASP A 43 18.97 3.23 -4.57
N GLN A 44 19.11 2.49 -3.47
CA GLN A 44 18.78 1.08 -3.42
C GLN A 44 17.26 0.94 -3.59
N THR A 45 16.85 0.11 -4.55
CA THR A 45 15.42 -0.20 -4.74
C THR A 45 14.92 -1.02 -3.55
N VAL A 46 13.88 -0.54 -2.87
CA VAL A 46 13.25 -1.19 -1.71
C VAL A 46 12.01 -1.98 -2.11
N LEU A 47 11.26 -1.48 -3.09
CA LEU A 47 10.04 -2.12 -3.57
C LEU A 47 10.01 -2.09 -5.11
N THR A 48 9.57 -3.18 -5.71
CA THR A 48 9.13 -3.20 -7.12
C THR A 48 7.66 -3.59 -7.15
N SER A 49 6.81 -2.70 -7.67
CA SER A 49 5.36 -2.91 -7.78
C SER A 49 4.89 -2.59 -9.20
N LYS A 50 3.59 -2.81 -9.48
CA LYS A 50 2.99 -2.39 -10.76
C LYS A 50 3.04 -0.87 -10.98
N PHE A 51 3.20 -0.09 -9.91
CA PHE A 51 3.32 1.37 -9.93
C PHE A 51 4.77 1.86 -10.08
N GLY A 52 5.70 0.94 -10.32
CA GLY A 52 7.12 1.24 -10.52
C GLY A 52 8.01 0.77 -9.37
N LYS A 53 9.27 1.19 -9.45
CA LYS A 53 10.31 0.92 -8.45
C LYS A 53 10.35 2.05 -7.44
N MET A 54 10.35 1.70 -6.15
CA MET A 54 10.57 2.63 -5.05
C MET A 54 11.99 2.51 -4.54
N SER A 55 12.66 3.64 -4.40
CA SER A 55 14.01 3.73 -3.85
C SER A 55 14.03 4.02 -2.35
N GLN A 56 15.19 3.88 -1.70
CA GLN A 56 15.34 4.20 -0.27
C GLN A 56 15.08 5.69 -0.01
N GLY A 57 15.56 6.58 -0.88
CA GLY A 57 15.29 8.01 -0.75
C GLY A 57 13.80 8.35 -0.84
N GLN A 58 13.06 7.66 -1.72
CA GLN A 58 11.62 7.80 -1.83
C GLN A 58 10.90 7.26 -0.59
N LEU A 59 11.31 6.10 -0.07
CA LEU A 59 10.76 5.53 1.15
C LEU A 59 10.92 6.50 2.33
N GLU A 60 12.10 7.09 2.51
CA GLU A 60 12.33 8.06 3.58
C GLU A 60 11.50 9.34 3.41
N THR A 61 11.28 9.78 2.17
CA THR A 61 10.38 10.90 1.89
C THR A 61 8.94 10.57 2.30
N ILE A 62 8.45 9.38 1.96
CA ILE A 62 7.09 8.94 2.34
C ILE A 62 7.01 8.74 3.85
N ARG A 63 8.05 8.17 4.48
CA ARG A 63 8.15 8.02 5.94
C ARG A 63 8.02 9.37 6.63
N GLN A 64 8.73 10.38 6.14
CA GLN A 64 8.64 11.73 6.68
C GLN A 64 7.24 12.29 6.57
N LYS A 65 6.61 12.21 5.38
CA LYS A 65 5.24 12.74 5.14
C LYS A 65 4.16 11.99 5.92
N GLN A 66 4.17 10.66 5.92
CA GLN A 66 3.19 9.88 6.66
C GLN A 66 3.44 9.99 8.16
N GLY A 67 4.68 9.74 8.61
CA GLY A 67 5.05 9.84 10.03
C GLY A 67 4.75 11.22 10.62
N ALA A 68 4.89 12.28 9.82
CA ALA A 68 4.47 13.63 10.14
C ALA A 68 3.00 13.71 10.56
N VAL A 69 2.10 13.12 9.78
CA VAL A 69 0.67 13.06 10.13
C VAL A 69 0.50 12.36 11.47
N TYR A 70 1.11 11.19 11.67
CA TYR A 70 0.99 10.48 12.95
C TYR A 70 1.53 11.27 14.15
N MET A 71 2.64 12.01 14.01
CA MET A 71 3.18 12.86 15.09
C MET A 71 2.24 14.01 15.45
N VAL A 72 1.60 14.62 14.45
CA VAL A 72 0.66 15.73 14.66
C VAL A 72 -0.61 15.24 15.37
N PHE A 73 -1.10 14.04 15.05
CA PHE A 73 -2.30 13.48 15.66
C PHE A 73 -2.04 12.76 16.99
N ASP A 74 -0.89 12.11 17.16
CA ASP A 74 -0.47 11.39 18.36
C ASP A 74 0.91 11.89 18.85
N PRO A 75 0.96 12.74 19.89
CA PRO A 75 2.21 13.22 20.46
C PRO A 75 3.11 12.10 21.04
N ASN A 76 2.54 10.93 21.35
CA ASN A 76 3.28 9.78 21.85
C ASN A 76 3.80 8.87 20.75
N PHE A 77 3.55 9.22 19.48
CA PHE A 77 3.98 8.44 18.35
C PHE A 77 5.50 8.22 18.33
N ARG A 78 5.93 7.00 17.97
CA ARG A 78 7.35 6.58 17.99
C ARG A 78 7.90 6.19 16.63
N GLY A 79 7.13 6.34 15.57
CA GLY A 79 7.53 5.99 14.20
C GLY A 79 6.65 4.91 13.58
N LEU A 80 6.61 4.89 12.25
CA LEU A 80 5.95 3.85 11.46
C LEU A 80 6.96 2.79 11.05
N SER A 81 6.53 1.53 11.04
CA SER A 81 7.29 0.47 10.37
C SER A 81 7.22 0.63 8.85
N ASP A 82 8.25 0.16 8.15
CA ASP A 82 8.35 0.21 6.68
C ASP A 82 7.17 -0.50 6.02
N ASP A 83 6.71 -1.62 6.61
CA ASP A 83 5.56 -2.37 6.12
C ASP A 83 4.28 -1.53 6.07
N ILE A 84 4.02 -0.73 7.11
CA ILE A 84 2.85 0.16 7.15
C ILE A 84 2.98 1.26 6.09
N ILE A 85 4.16 1.85 5.96
CA ILE A 85 4.43 2.93 4.99
C ILE A 85 4.23 2.43 3.56
N LEU A 86 4.85 1.29 3.23
CA LEU A 86 4.75 0.67 1.91
C LEU A 86 3.32 0.23 1.62
N THR A 87 2.65 -0.40 2.59
CA THR A 87 1.25 -0.83 2.44
C THR A 87 0.33 0.36 2.19
N ASN A 88 0.45 1.44 2.96
CA ASN A 88 -0.34 2.65 2.75
C ASN A 88 -0.08 3.25 1.37
N TRP A 89 1.19 3.36 0.97
CA TRP A 89 1.55 3.87 -0.34
C TRP A 89 0.95 3.03 -1.48
N VAL A 90 1.06 1.71 -1.42
CA VAL A 90 0.47 0.80 -2.44
C VAL A 90 -1.05 0.97 -2.50
N LYS A 91 -1.72 1.02 -1.34
CA LYS A 91 -3.18 1.21 -1.27
C LYS A 91 -3.62 2.56 -1.81
N ALA A 92 -2.88 3.63 -1.54
CA ALA A 92 -3.17 4.96 -2.06
C ALA A 92 -3.16 4.95 -3.60
N ARG A 93 -2.14 4.34 -4.22
CA ARG A 93 -2.07 4.19 -5.68
C ARG A 93 -3.18 3.32 -6.27
N LEU A 94 -3.58 2.28 -5.56
CA LEU A 94 -4.73 1.45 -5.95
C LEU A 94 -6.05 2.24 -5.85
N ALA A 95 -6.22 3.08 -4.83
CA ALA A 95 -7.36 3.99 -4.72
C ALA A 95 -7.42 4.96 -5.91
N GLU A 96 -6.30 5.60 -6.25
CA GLU A 96 -6.22 6.50 -7.41
C GLU A 96 -6.59 5.78 -8.72
N GLU A 97 -6.10 4.56 -8.92
CA GLU A 97 -6.42 3.74 -10.11
C GLU A 97 -7.90 3.39 -10.20
N MET A 98 -8.59 3.24 -9.07
CA MET A 98 -10.04 3.05 -9.02
C MET A 98 -10.83 4.36 -9.20
N GLY A 99 -10.13 5.49 -9.41
CA GLY A 99 -10.75 6.81 -9.55
C GLY A 99 -11.22 7.41 -8.24
N LEU A 100 -10.73 6.92 -7.09
CA LEU A 100 -11.02 7.55 -5.80
C LEU A 100 -10.24 8.85 -5.69
N VAL A 101 -10.92 9.88 -5.21
CA VAL A 101 -10.35 11.21 -4.99
C VAL A 101 -10.58 11.60 -3.52
N VAL A 102 -9.65 12.38 -2.96
CA VAL A 102 -9.82 13.03 -1.66
C VAL A 102 -10.38 14.43 -1.90
N ALA A 103 -11.58 14.67 -1.41
CA ALA A 103 -12.17 16.01 -1.44
C ALA A 103 -11.60 16.86 -0.28
N ASP A 104 -11.49 18.18 -0.48
CA ASP A 104 -11.05 19.10 0.57
C ASP A 104 -11.88 19.02 1.85
N SER A 105 -13.16 18.66 1.73
CA SER A 105 -14.04 18.44 2.88
C SER A 105 -13.57 17.29 3.76
N GLU A 106 -13.01 16.24 3.17
CA GLU A 106 -12.52 15.06 3.90
C GLU A 106 -11.22 15.39 4.65
N ILE A 107 -10.36 16.20 4.05
CA ILE A 107 -9.16 16.73 4.73
C ILE A 107 -9.58 17.58 5.93
N ARG A 108 -10.55 18.49 5.75
CA ARG A 108 -11.08 19.34 6.83
C ARG A 108 -11.76 18.52 7.92
N GLU A 109 -12.54 17.52 7.56
CA GLU A 109 -13.21 16.62 8.51
C GLU A 109 -12.17 15.86 9.35
N PHE A 110 -11.13 15.32 8.70
CA PHE A 110 -10.05 14.60 9.36
C PHE A 110 -9.29 15.48 10.35
N ILE A 111 -8.95 16.72 9.95
CA ILE A 111 -8.31 17.70 10.85
C ILE A 111 -9.25 18.07 12.01
N GLY A 112 -10.53 18.32 11.73
CA GLY A 112 -11.52 18.76 12.72
C GLY A 112 -11.85 17.73 13.80
N GLN A 113 -11.56 16.45 13.58
CA GLN A 113 -11.76 15.42 14.60
C GLN A 113 -10.74 15.47 15.73
N ARG A 114 -9.54 15.98 15.45
CA ARG A 114 -8.45 16.02 16.42
C ARG A 114 -8.21 17.41 16.98
N PHE A 115 -8.51 18.43 16.18
CA PHE A 115 -8.23 19.82 16.50
C PHE A 115 -9.53 20.61 16.57
N GLU A 116 -9.73 21.30 17.70
CA GLU A 116 -10.92 22.11 17.96
C GLU A 116 -11.01 23.37 17.06
N SER A 117 -9.86 23.81 16.53
CA SER A 117 -9.76 25.00 15.70
C SER A 117 -8.61 24.88 14.69
N LYS A 118 -8.65 25.73 13.66
CA LYS A 118 -7.56 25.85 12.69
C LYS A 118 -6.26 26.29 13.37
N GLU A 119 -6.35 27.17 14.36
CA GLU A 119 -5.23 27.68 15.13
C GLU A 119 -4.54 26.57 15.91
N ALA A 120 -5.31 25.69 16.56
CA ALA A 120 -4.76 24.52 17.27
C ALA A 120 -4.03 23.56 16.31
N TYR A 121 -4.59 23.33 15.13
CA TYR A 121 -3.94 22.54 14.08
C TYR A 121 -2.63 23.18 13.61
N LEU A 122 -2.63 24.49 13.32
CA LEU A 122 -1.44 25.20 12.86
C LEU A 122 -0.35 25.23 13.93
N GLU A 123 -0.71 25.34 15.21
CA GLU A 123 0.27 25.28 16.29
C GLU A 123 0.89 23.88 16.41
N ALA A 124 0.10 22.82 16.28
CA ALA A 124 0.62 21.45 16.26
C ALA A 124 1.60 21.22 15.09
N LEU A 125 1.35 21.80 13.90
CA LEU A 125 2.32 21.77 12.81
C LEU A 125 3.62 22.49 13.17
N ARG A 126 3.54 23.66 13.83
CA ARG A 126 4.71 24.46 14.22
C ARG A 126 5.55 23.76 15.28
N GLU A 127 4.91 23.17 16.29
CA GLU A 127 5.58 22.38 17.33
C GLU A 127 6.36 21.22 16.73
N ASN A 128 5.78 20.56 15.72
CA ASN A 128 6.41 19.47 14.99
C ASN A 128 7.33 19.91 13.83
N LYS A 129 7.60 21.22 13.70
CA LYS A 129 8.46 21.83 12.66
C LYS A 129 8.06 21.42 11.24
N MET A 130 6.76 21.41 10.99
CA MET A 130 6.15 20.83 9.80
C MET A 130 5.56 21.88 8.88
N GLY A 131 5.81 21.74 7.58
CA GLY A 131 5.12 22.52 6.56
C GLY A 131 3.74 21.93 6.25
N SER A 132 2.73 22.79 6.08
CA SER A 132 1.36 22.38 5.78
C SER A 132 1.25 21.49 4.53
N SER A 133 1.99 21.82 3.45
CA SER A 133 1.99 21.00 2.22
C SER A 133 2.46 19.57 2.46
N ALA A 134 3.55 19.39 3.21
CA ALA A 134 4.09 18.05 3.46
C ALA A 134 3.15 17.20 4.32
N PHE A 135 2.48 17.84 5.28
CA PHE A 135 1.44 17.19 6.09
C PHE A 135 0.22 16.84 5.24
N GLU A 136 -0.30 17.76 4.43
CA GLU A 136 -1.48 17.53 3.60
C GLU A 136 -1.23 16.42 2.56
N GLU A 137 -0.05 16.39 1.93
CA GLU A 137 0.34 15.31 1.03
C GLU A 137 0.37 13.95 1.73
N GLY A 138 0.97 13.89 2.93
CA GLY A 138 0.96 12.66 3.74
C GLY A 138 -0.45 12.24 4.16
N LEU A 139 -1.31 13.21 4.46
CA LEU A 139 -2.68 12.99 4.87
C LEU A 139 -3.54 12.48 3.71
N ILE A 140 -3.36 13.02 2.51
CA ILE A 140 -4.03 12.54 1.29
C ILE A 140 -3.71 11.06 1.05
N ASP A 141 -2.43 10.67 1.13
CA ASP A 141 -2.00 9.28 0.97
C ASP A 141 -2.68 8.36 2.00
N ILE A 142 -2.77 8.80 3.26
CA ILE A 142 -3.43 8.04 4.33
C ILE A 142 -4.93 7.90 4.07
N ILE A 143 -5.62 8.98 3.70
CA ILE A 143 -7.06 8.96 3.40
C ILE A 143 -7.35 8.07 2.20
N LEU A 144 -6.53 8.12 1.14
CA LEU A 144 -6.68 7.23 -0.02
C LEU A 144 -6.46 5.76 0.35
N ALA A 145 -5.44 5.46 1.14
CA ALA A 145 -5.17 4.11 1.62
C ALA A 145 -6.32 3.55 2.47
N GLU A 146 -6.95 4.40 3.27
CA GLU A 146 -8.13 4.08 4.05
C GLU A 146 -9.35 3.83 3.16
N LYS A 147 -9.66 4.74 2.23
CA LYS A 147 -10.75 4.57 1.24
C LYS A 147 -10.61 3.27 0.47
N TYR A 148 -9.39 2.94 0.03
CA TYR A 148 -9.10 1.65 -0.62
C TYR A 148 -9.45 0.47 0.29
N SER A 149 -9.04 0.55 1.55
CA SER A 149 -9.33 -0.49 2.55
C SER A 149 -10.85 -0.62 2.75
N GLN A 150 -11.58 0.49 2.91
CA GLN A 150 -13.04 0.47 3.05
C GLN A 150 -13.73 -0.15 1.83
N TYR A 151 -13.27 0.17 0.62
CA TYR A 151 -13.78 -0.44 -0.62
C TYR A 151 -13.52 -1.96 -0.68
N GLN A 152 -12.34 -2.43 -0.26
CA GLN A 152 -12.06 -3.86 -0.16
C GLN A 152 -12.92 -4.58 0.90
N PHE A 153 -13.29 -3.87 1.96
CA PHE A 153 -14.03 -4.39 3.12
C PHE A 153 -15.48 -3.90 3.17
N TYR A 154 -16.20 -3.92 2.04
CA TYR A 154 -17.64 -3.59 1.94
C TYR A 154 -18.42 -3.96 3.22
N GLY A 155 -18.83 -2.94 3.99
CA GLY A 155 -19.69 -3.05 5.16
C GLY A 155 -19.05 -2.78 6.54
N GLN A 156 -17.73 -2.64 6.64
CA GLN A 156 -17.07 -2.26 7.91
C GLN A 156 -16.57 -0.83 7.81
N ARG A 157 -17.45 0.12 8.09
CA ARG A 157 -17.09 1.54 8.22
C ARG A 157 -16.31 1.69 9.52
N SER A 158 -14.99 1.52 9.48
CA SER A 158 -14.13 2.06 10.52
C SER A 158 -14.05 3.56 10.28
N PRO A 159 -14.44 4.42 11.24
CA PRO A 159 -14.36 5.84 11.01
C PRO A 159 -12.90 6.26 10.75
N TYR A 160 -11.92 5.78 11.52
CA TYR A 160 -10.50 6.20 11.41
C TYR A 160 -9.52 5.15 11.99
N GLY A 161 -9.83 3.85 11.87
CA GLY A 161 -9.19 2.80 12.68
C GLY A 161 -7.83 2.29 12.20
N ILE A 162 -7.35 2.70 11.02
CA ILE A 162 -6.02 2.22 10.54
C ILE A 162 -4.90 3.19 10.95
N ALA A 163 -5.19 4.49 11.14
CA ALA A 163 -4.18 5.49 11.50
C ALA A 163 -4.07 5.76 13.02
N PHE A 164 -5.14 5.59 13.81
CA PHE A 164 -5.14 6.06 15.21
C PHE A 164 -5.61 5.01 16.22
N GLY A 165 -5.00 3.81 16.17
CA GLY A 165 -5.03 2.87 17.30
C GLY A 165 -6.38 2.23 17.63
N SER A 166 -7.34 2.21 16.70
CA SER A 166 -8.69 1.68 16.98
C SER A 166 -9.02 0.48 16.10
N THR A 167 -9.02 -0.71 16.73
CA THR A 167 -9.42 -2.03 16.22
C THR A 167 -8.58 -2.62 15.09
N ILE A 168 -7.60 -3.42 15.51
CA ILE A 168 -7.24 -4.65 14.79
C ILE A 168 -8.54 -5.44 14.63
N PHE A 169 -9.22 -5.33 13.48
CA PHE A 169 -10.14 -6.40 13.12
C PHE A 169 -9.27 -7.66 13.02
N PRO A 170 -9.61 -8.77 13.70
CA PRO A 170 -8.96 -10.04 13.43
C PRO A 170 -9.42 -10.46 12.03
N VAL A 171 -8.73 -9.94 11.01
CA VAL A 171 -8.71 -10.55 9.69
C VAL A 171 -8.14 -11.93 9.91
N THR A 172 -9.01 -12.95 9.81
CA THR A 172 -8.58 -14.34 9.94
C THR A 172 -7.45 -14.60 8.93
N VAL A 173 -6.49 -15.45 9.30
CA VAL A 173 -5.35 -15.82 8.41
C VAL A 173 -5.86 -16.24 7.03
N GLN A 174 -6.99 -16.96 6.99
CA GLN A 174 -7.64 -17.36 5.75
C GLN A 174 -8.07 -16.18 4.88
N ARG A 175 -8.55 -15.08 5.48
CA ARG A 175 -9.02 -13.90 4.76
C ARG A 175 -7.86 -13.11 4.17
N GLN A 176 -6.75 -12.97 4.91
CA GLN A 176 -5.53 -12.35 4.39
C GLN A 176 -4.92 -13.19 3.27
N TRP A 177 -4.87 -14.52 3.44
CA TRP A 177 -4.42 -15.45 2.41
C TRP A 177 -5.26 -15.34 1.13
N ASN A 178 -6.59 -15.29 1.26
CA ASN A 178 -7.49 -15.14 0.11
C ASN A 178 -7.32 -13.79 -0.62
N ALA A 179 -7.13 -12.69 0.13
CA ALA A 179 -6.88 -11.37 -0.46
C ALA A 179 -5.53 -11.35 -1.19
N PHE A 180 -4.48 -11.88 -0.57
CA PHE A 180 -3.15 -12.06 -1.17
C PHE A 180 -3.23 -12.88 -2.45
N CYS A 181 -3.92 -14.02 -2.43
CA CYS A 181 -4.12 -14.85 -3.62
C CYS A 181 -4.84 -14.10 -4.74
N LYS A 182 -5.85 -13.28 -4.43
CA LYS A 182 -6.59 -12.51 -5.46
C LYS A 182 -5.75 -11.43 -6.14
N THR A 183 -4.86 -10.77 -5.39
CA THR A 183 -4.02 -9.69 -5.95
C THR A 183 -2.72 -10.19 -6.56
N HIS A 184 -2.19 -11.34 -6.13
CA HIS A 184 -0.90 -11.86 -6.57
C HIS A 184 -0.99 -13.10 -7.47
N ARG A 185 -2.15 -13.75 -7.58
CA ARG A 185 -2.37 -14.70 -8.68
C ARG A 185 -2.82 -13.97 -9.92
N THR A 186 -1.85 -13.62 -10.77
CA THR A 186 -2.11 -13.53 -12.20
C THR A 186 -2.32 -14.95 -12.72
N ALA A 187 -3.56 -15.43 -12.69
CA ALA A 187 -3.90 -16.64 -13.43
C ALA A 187 -4.09 -16.24 -14.90
N ALA A 188 -3.26 -16.80 -15.79
CA ALA A 188 -3.64 -16.88 -17.19
C ALA A 188 -4.88 -17.77 -17.24
N LEU A 189 -6.05 -17.13 -17.32
CA LEU A 189 -7.32 -17.84 -17.34
C LEU A 189 -7.57 -18.26 -18.78
N ASP A 190 -7.23 -19.50 -19.11
CA ASP A 190 -7.71 -20.14 -20.34
C ASP A 190 -9.20 -20.45 -20.13
N VAL A 191 -10.04 -19.45 -20.42
CA VAL A 191 -11.49 -19.59 -20.36
C VAL A 191 -11.90 -20.42 -21.57
N VAL A 192 -12.16 -21.70 -21.34
CA VAL A 192 -12.88 -22.54 -22.31
C VAL A 192 -14.37 -22.30 -22.08
N PRO A 193 -15.11 -21.68 -23.02
CA PRO A 193 -16.55 -21.52 -22.88
C PRO A 193 -17.20 -22.90 -22.93
N VAL A 194 -17.74 -23.35 -21.79
CA VAL A 194 -18.66 -24.49 -21.76
C VAL A 194 -20.05 -23.92 -22.02
N THR A 195 -20.53 -24.04 -23.24
CA THR A 195 -21.90 -23.60 -23.56
C THR A 195 -22.89 -24.58 -22.97
N ALA A 196 -24.07 -24.09 -22.55
CA ALA A 196 -25.12 -24.94 -22.01
C ALA A 196 -25.51 -26.06 -22.99
N GLU A 197 -25.45 -25.81 -24.31
CA GLU A 197 -25.72 -26.83 -25.33
C GLU A 197 -24.75 -28.02 -25.27
N SER A 198 -23.47 -27.76 -24.94
CA SER A 198 -22.44 -28.81 -24.82
C SER A 198 -22.69 -29.75 -23.63
N CYS A 199 -23.40 -29.29 -22.61
CA CYS A 199 -23.83 -30.08 -21.46
C CYS A 199 -25.14 -30.81 -21.75
N LEU A 200 -26.10 -30.15 -22.43
CA LEU A 200 -27.39 -30.75 -22.79
C LEU A 200 -27.24 -32.02 -23.64
N ALA A 201 -26.24 -32.06 -24.53
CA ALA A 201 -25.95 -33.26 -25.34
C ALA A 201 -25.52 -34.50 -24.52
N LYS A 202 -25.13 -34.34 -23.25
CA LYS A 202 -24.59 -35.41 -22.39
C LYS A 202 -25.58 -35.92 -21.33
N THR A 203 -26.79 -35.36 -21.28
CA THR A 203 -27.77 -35.67 -20.24
C THR A 203 -29.15 -35.77 -20.87
N ALA A 204 -29.80 -36.93 -20.68
CA ALA A 204 -31.19 -37.11 -21.08
C ALA A 204 -32.09 -36.19 -20.25
N GLU A 205 -33.18 -35.69 -20.85
CA GLU A 205 -34.21 -34.98 -20.10
C GLU A 205 -34.79 -35.92 -19.02
N PRO A 206 -34.84 -35.48 -17.76
CA PRO A 206 -35.39 -36.29 -16.68
C PRO A 206 -36.89 -36.50 -16.90
N THR A 207 -37.36 -37.71 -16.60
CA THR A 207 -38.79 -38.02 -16.64
C THR A 207 -39.54 -37.30 -15.52
N GLU A 208 -40.82 -37.05 -15.72
CA GLU A 208 -41.67 -36.38 -14.71
C GLU A 208 -41.68 -37.12 -13.36
N ALA A 209 -41.55 -38.45 -13.38
CA ALA A 209 -41.43 -39.28 -12.19
C ALA A 209 -40.12 -39.02 -11.42
N GLU A 210 -39.00 -38.85 -12.12
CA GLU A 210 -37.70 -38.54 -11.52
C GLU A 210 -37.68 -37.13 -10.94
N VAL A 211 -38.27 -36.15 -11.65
CA VAL A 211 -38.42 -34.78 -11.14
C VAL A 211 -39.24 -34.76 -9.85
N LYS A 212 -40.35 -35.52 -9.80
CA LYS A 212 -41.20 -35.60 -8.62
C LYS A 212 -40.49 -36.29 -7.45
N ALA A 213 -39.78 -37.39 -7.70
CA ALA A 213 -38.98 -38.07 -6.69
C ALA A 213 -37.87 -37.16 -6.12
N PHE A 214 -37.20 -36.40 -7.00
CA PHE A 214 -36.17 -35.45 -6.62
C PHE A 214 -36.72 -34.30 -5.78
N PHE A 215 -37.86 -33.73 -6.18
CA PHE A 215 -38.53 -32.70 -5.39
C PHE A 215 -38.93 -33.22 -4.00
N GLU A 216 -39.54 -34.40 -3.91
CA GLU A 216 -39.95 -35.00 -2.63
C GLU A 216 -38.77 -35.26 -1.69
N GLN A 217 -37.62 -35.66 -2.23
CA GLN A 217 -36.40 -35.90 -1.47
C GLN A 217 -35.83 -34.62 -0.83
N TYR A 218 -35.89 -33.48 -1.54
CA TYR A 218 -35.23 -32.24 -1.12
C TYR A 218 -36.18 -31.11 -0.69
N LYS A 219 -37.51 -31.34 -0.68
CA LYS A 219 -38.51 -30.31 -0.36
C LYS A 219 -38.32 -29.65 1.01
N ASN A 220 -37.79 -30.40 1.98
CA ASN A 220 -37.61 -29.95 3.36
C ASN A 220 -36.16 -29.57 3.70
N THR A 221 -35.25 -29.68 2.73
CA THR A 221 -33.83 -29.36 2.91
C THR A 221 -33.61 -27.88 2.62
N LEU A 222 -32.89 -27.19 3.50
CA LEU A 222 -32.47 -25.80 3.25
C LEU A 222 -31.38 -25.79 2.17
N PRO A 223 -31.44 -24.86 1.19
CA PRO A 223 -30.36 -24.70 0.24
C PRO A 223 -29.10 -24.20 0.95
N ALA A 224 -27.97 -24.90 0.78
CA ALA A 224 -26.67 -24.51 1.32
C ALA A 224 -25.62 -24.53 0.18
N PRO A 225 -25.52 -23.44 -0.61
CA PRO A 225 -24.62 -23.34 -1.75
C PRO A 225 -23.14 -23.57 -1.39
N GLU A 226 -22.73 -23.15 -0.19
CA GLU A 226 -21.38 -23.27 0.34
C GLU A 226 -20.87 -24.71 0.44
N ASN A 227 -21.78 -25.67 0.62
CA ASN A 227 -21.45 -27.09 0.77
C ASN A 227 -22.00 -27.92 -0.41
N GLY A 228 -22.50 -27.26 -1.46
CA GLY A 228 -23.10 -27.92 -2.62
C GLY A 228 -24.39 -28.69 -2.32
N THR A 229 -25.05 -28.42 -1.20
CA THR A 229 -26.26 -29.17 -0.80
C THR A 229 -27.50 -28.54 -1.45
N ILE A 230 -28.20 -29.36 -2.23
CA ILE A 230 -29.44 -28.98 -2.94
C ILE A 230 -30.60 -29.00 -1.94
N GLY A 231 -31.45 -27.97 -1.97
CA GLY A 231 -32.61 -27.86 -1.10
C GLY A 231 -33.64 -26.86 -1.63
N PHE A 232 -34.92 -27.16 -1.40
CA PHE A 232 -36.05 -26.33 -1.87
C PHE A 232 -36.78 -25.60 -0.74
N LYS A 233 -36.37 -25.79 0.52
CA LYS A 233 -37.01 -25.14 1.67
C LYS A 233 -36.67 -23.65 1.71
N ILE A 234 -37.68 -22.80 1.65
CA ILE A 234 -37.52 -21.36 1.81
C ILE A 234 -37.24 -21.07 3.30
N PRO A 235 -36.13 -20.39 3.65
CA PRO A 235 -35.82 -20.07 5.04
C PRO A 235 -36.86 -19.11 5.63
N MET A 236 -37.20 -19.31 6.91
CA MET A 236 -38.09 -18.39 7.61
C MET A 236 -37.47 -17.00 7.69
N LYS A 237 -38.20 -15.98 7.25
CA LYS A 237 -37.81 -14.58 7.40
C LYS A 237 -38.40 -14.05 8.71
N MET A 238 -37.58 -13.46 9.56
CA MET A 238 -38.04 -12.75 10.75
C MET A 238 -37.82 -11.25 10.56
N THR A 239 -38.84 -10.45 10.82
CA THR A 239 -38.70 -8.99 10.88
C THR A 239 -38.21 -8.61 12.26
N VAL A 240 -36.97 -8.12 12.35
CA VAL A 240 -36.39 -7.63 13.60
C VAL A 240 -36.57 -6.12 13.65
N ASN A 241 -37.43 -5.64 14.55
CA ASN A 241 -37.53 -4.24 14.91
C ASN A 241 -36.71 -4.01 16.19
N TYR A 242 -35.75 -3.09 16.16
CA TYR A 242 -35.01 -2.69 17.35
C TYR A 242 -35.66 -1.43 17.95
N PHE A 243 -35.81 -1.41 19.28
CA PHE A 243 -36.18 -0.21 20.01
C PHE A 243 -34.90 0.57 20.30
N VAL A 244 -34.85 1.82 19.85
CA VAL A 244 -33.83 2.78 20.29
C VAL A 244 -34.28 3.30 21.66
N TYR A 245 -33.47 3.06 22.68
CA TYR A 245 -33.63 3.68 23.99
C TYR A 245 -32.76 4.93 24.03
N GLU A 246 -33.38 6.10 24.12
CA GLU A 246 -32.67 7.36 24.38
C GLU A 246 -32.36 7.46 25.88
N MET A 247 -31.09 7.66 26.23
CA MET A 247 -30.64 8.12 27.56
C MET A 247 -30.20 9.57 27.48
#